data_AF-A0A1B1UDP3-F1
#
_entry.id   AF-A0A1B1UDP3-F1
#
_cell.length_a   1.000
_cell.length_b   1.000
_cell.length_c   1.000
_cell.angle_alpha   90.00
_cell.angle_beta   90.00
_cell.angle_gamma   90.00
#
_symmetry.space_group_name_H-M   'P 1'
#
loop_
_entity.id
_entity.type
_entity.pdbx_description
1 polymer ?
#
loop_
_entity_poly.entity_id
_entity_poly.type
_entity_poly.pdbx_seq_one_letter_code
_entity_poly.pdbx_strand_id
1 'polypeptide(L)' 'MSDAFHYFRAHAVRALCKARAMPVGRMRHLQIVVGRIYHLLTKEAAYGPNLHHMDDFRAAQKLEKSLD' A
#
# COMPACT_ATOMS: atom_id res chain seq x y z
N MET A 1 1.57 19.19 8.96
CA MET A 1 1.79 18.59 7.63
C MET A 1 2.06 17.09 7.78
N SER A 2 1.07 16.21 7.59
CA SER A 2 1.32 14.80 7.24
C SER A 2 0.06 14.01 6.84
N ASP A 3 -0.79 14.55 5.94
CA ASP A 3 -1.99 13.81 5.49
C ASP A 3 -1.62 12.54 4.70
N ALA A 4 -0.59 12.62 3.85
CA ALA A 4 -0.15 11.51 3.02
C ALA A 4 0.42 10.33 3.85
N PHE A 5 1.18 10.61 4.91
CA PHE A 5 1.74 9.59 5.80
C PHE A 5 0.64 8.74 6.44
N HIS A 6 -0.34 9.38 7.06
CA HIS A 6 -1.45 8.67 7.71
C HIS A 6 -2.29 7.89 6.70
N TYR A 7 -2.48 8.45 5.50
CA TYR A 7 -3.22 7.82 4.41
C TYR A 7 -2.53 6.57 3.86
N PHE A 8 -1.23 6.62 3.57
CA PHE A 8 -0.47 5.45 3.11
C PHE A 8 -0.39 4.37 4.19
N ARG A 9 -0.23 4.78 5.46
CA ARG A 9 -0.21 3.84 6.58
C ARG A 9 -1.52 3.06 6.69
N ALA A 10 -2.66 3.74 6.54
CA ALA A 10 -3.97 3.11 6.60
C ALA A 10 -4.16 2.05 5.49
N HIS A 11 -3.73 2.37 4.26
CA HIS A 11 -3.77 1.43 3.13
C HIS A 11 -2.82 0.25 3.30
N ALA A 12 -1.61 0.47 3.82
CA ALA A 12 -0.66 -0.60 4.13
C ALA A 12 -1.26 -1.60 5.13
N VAL A 13 -1.85 -1.10 6.21
CA VAL A 13 -2.50 -1.94 7.23
C VAL A 13 -3.66 -2.72 6.62
N ARG A 14 -4.54 -2.06 5.86
CA ARG A 14 -5.68 -2.71 5.21
C ARG A 14 -5.25 -3.83 4.27
N ALA A 15 -4.29 -3.56 3.39
CA ALA A 15 -3.79 -4.55 2.42
C ALA A 15 -3.16 -5.76 3.13
N LEU A 16 -2.36 -5.54 4.19
CA LEU A 16 -1.75 -6.64 4.95
C LEU A 16 -2.79 -7.45 5.73
N CYS A 17 -3.81 -6.80 6.31
CA CYS A 17 -4.92 -7.51 6.95
C CYS A 17 -5.71 -8.35 5.93
N LYS A 18 -6.00 -7.81 4.75
CA LYS A 18 -6.65 -8.54 3.66
C LYS A 18 -5.81 -9.75 3.23
N ALA A 19 -4.49 -9.58 3.08
CA ALA A 19 -3.59 -10.67 2.74
C ALA A 19 -3.52 -11.78 3.81
N ARG A 20 -3.69 -11.43 5.10
CA ARG A 20 -3.74 -12.42 6.20
C ARG A 20 -5.00 -13.26 6.18
N ALA A 21 -6.12 -12.70 5.70
CA ALA A 21 -7.38 -13.42 5.55
C ALA A 21 -7.43 -14.30 4.29
N MET A 22 -6.52 -14.12 3.34
CA MET A 22 -6.47 -14.91 2.11
C MET A 22 -5.78 -16.27 2.30
N PRO A 23 -6.21 -17.32 1.58
CA PRO A 23 -5.50 -18.59 1.53
C PRO A 23 -4.12 -18.42 0.86
N VAL A 24 -3.22 -19.37 1.13
CA VAL A 24 -1.87 -19.35 0.52
C VAL A 24 -2.00 -19.50 -1.00
N GLY A 25 -1.44 -18.52 -1.73
CA GLY A 25 -1.51 -18.51 -3.19
C GLY A 25 -1.04 -17.20 -3.81
N ARG A 26 -1.18 -17.10 -5.13
CA ARG A 26 -0.72 -15.95 -5.92
C ARG A 26 -1.41 -14.65 -5.51
N MET A 27 -2.72 -14.66 -5.26
CA MET A 27 -3.47 -13.47 -4.84
C MET A 27 -2.98 -12.93 -3.49
N ARG A 28 -2.75 -13.82 -2.52
CA ARG A 28 -2.15 -13.46 -1.22
C ARG A 28 -0.78 -12.83 -1.41
N HIS A 29 0.06 -13.39 -2.27
CA HIS A 29 1.39 -12.84 -2.55
C HIS A 29 1.31 -11.42 -3.14
N LEU A 30 0.43 -11.21 -4.12
CA LEU A 30 0.22 -9.89 -4.71
C LEU A 30 -0.31 -8.88 -3.68
N GLN A 31 -1.24 -9.29 -2.81
CA GLN A 31 -1.75 -8.43 -1.75
C GLN A 31 -0.67 -8.08 -0.70
N ILE A 32 0.26 -9.00 -0.39
CA ILE A 32 1.43 -8.71 0.46
C ILE A 32 2.34 -7.69 -0.23
N VAL A 33 2.60 -7.83 -1.53
CA VAL A 33 3.43 -6.89 -2.30
C VAL A 33 2.80 -5.50 -2.29
N VAL A 34 1.50 -5.38 -2.53
CA VAL A 34 0.73 -4.12 -2.40
C VAL A 34 0.92 -3.51 -1.01
N GLY A 35 0.73 -4.29 0.05
CA GLY A 35 0.92 -3.82 1.43
C GLY A 35 2.35 -3.33 1.72
N ARG A 36 3.37 -3.98 1.14
CA ARG A 36 4.77 -3.55 1.25
C ARG A 36 5.05 -2.25 0.51
N ILE A 37 4.47 -2.04 -0.67
CA ILE A 37 4.59 -0.79 -1.43
C ILE A 37 4.01 0.37 -0.63
N TYR A 38 2.78 0.24 -0.10
CA TYR A 38 2.20 1.28 0.75
C TYR A 38 3.02 1.55 2.02
N HIS A 39 3.63 0.52 2.61
CA HIS A 39 4.49 0.70 3.77
C HIS A 39 5.78 1.46 3.42
N LEU A 40 6.35 1.23 2.24
CA LEU A 40 7.51 1.97 1.74
C LEU A 40 7.16 3.45 1.52
N LEU A 41 6.05 3.72 0.84
CA LEU A 41 5.54 5.08 0.63
C LEU A 41 5.27 5.81 1.94
N THR A 42 4.79 5.08 2.96
CA THR A 42 4.62 5.62 4.33
C THR A 42 5.95 6.08 4.92
N LYS A 43 7.02 5.29 4.76
CA LYS A 43 8.35 5.66 5.27
C LYS A 43 8.88 6.89 4.54
N GLU A 44 8.78 6.93 3.22
CA GLU A 44 9.27 8.06 2.42
C GLU A 44 8.50 9.34 2.74
N ALA A 45 7.17 9.26 2.88
CA ALA A 45 6.32 10.38 3.30
C ALA A 45 6.62 10.89 4.72
N ALA A 46 7.28 10.08 5.57
CA ALA A 46 7.71 10.51 6.90
C ALA A 46 8.97 11.41 6.85
N TYR A 47 9.78 11.31 5.79
CA TYR A 47 11.03 12.07 5.65
C TYR A 47 10.86 13.37 4.85
N GLY A 48 9.81 13.50 4.03
CA GLY A 48 9.49 14.76 3.35
C GLY A 48 8.25 14.69 2.45
N PRO A 49 7.63 15.84 2.13
CA PRO A 49 6.51 15.90 1.20
C PRO A 49 6.99 15.66 -0.23
N ASN A 50 6.86 14.43 -0.72
CA ASN A 50 7.25 14.06 -2.07
C ASN A 50 6.02 13.87 -2.95
N LEU A 51 5.83 14.77 -3.92
CA LEU A 51 4.76 14.68 -4.93
C LEU A 51 4.87 13.42 -5.80
N HIS A 52 6.07 12.83 -5.91
CA HIS A 52 6.33 11.65 -6.75
C HIS A 52 5.70 10.34 -6.22
N HIS A 53 5.26 10.29 -4.95
CA HIS A 53 4.68 9.07 -4.36
C HIS A 53 3.23 8.79 -4.81
N MET A 54 2.56 9.76 -5.41
CA MET A 54 1.16 9.62 -5.80
C MET A 54 0.98 8.68 -7.01
N ASP A 55 1.96 8.60 -7.90
CA ASP A 55 1.88 7.70 -9.06
C ASP A 55 2.11 6.24 -8.66
N ASP A 56 3.10 5.98 -7.81
CA ASP A 56 3.32 4.66 -7.21
C ASP A 56 2.11 4.22 -6.38
N PHE A 57 1.51 5.15 -5.63
CA PHE A 57 0.28 4.90 -4.91
C PHE A 57 -0.87 4.52 -5.85
N ARG A 58 -1.08 5.25 -6.95
CA ARG A 58 -2.12 4.95 -7.94
C ARG A 58 -1.89 3.59 -8.60
N ALA A 59 -0.64 3.24 -8.90
CA ALA A 59 -0.29 1.93 -9.45
C ALA A 59 -0.60 0.80 -8.46
N ALA A 60 -0.22 0.96 -7.19
CA ALA A 60 -0.52 0.00 -6.12
C ALA A 60 -2.04 -0.15 -5.91
N GLN A 61 -2.78 0.96 -5.90
CA GLN A 61 -4.23 0.95 -5.76
C GLN A 61 -4.93 0.29 -6.96
N LYS A 62 -4.44 0.52 -8.18
CA LYS A 62 -4.98 -0.14 -9.38
C LYS A 62 -4.79 -1.65 -9.32
N LEU A 63 -3.62 -2.10 -8.85
CA LEU A 63 -3.35 -3.51 -8.62
C LEU A 63 -4.27 -4.07 -7.54
N GLU A 64 -4.41 -3.39 -6.40
CA GLU A 64 -5.28 -3.81 -5.31
C GLU A 64 -6.74 -3.98 -5.75
N LYS A 65 -7.28 -3.03 -6.53
CA LYS A 65 -8.64 -3.12 -7.10
C LYS A 65 -8.84 -4.27 -8.09
N SER A 66 -7.76 -4.77 -8.70
CA SER A 66 -7.82 -5.96 -9.57
C SER A 66 -7.78 -7.28 -8.79
N LEU A 67 -7.56 -7.22 -7.46
CA LEU A 67 -7.49 -8.36 -6.56
C LEU A 67 -8.72 -8.48 -5.63
N ASP A 68 -9.62 -7.48 -5.65
CA ASP A 68 -11.00 -7.62 -5.16
C ASP A 68 -11.84 -8.40 -6.17
#